data_AF-A0A3C0B5G9-F1
#
_entry.id   AF-A0A3C0B5G9-F1
#
_cell.length_a   1.000
_cell.length_b   1.000
_cell.length_c   1.000
_cell.angle_alpha   90.00
_cell.angle_beta   90.00
_cell.angle_gamma   90.00
#
_symmetry.space_group_name_H-M   'P 1'
#
loop_
_entity.id
_entity.type
_entity.pdbx_description
1 polymer ?
#
loop_
_entity_poly.entity_id
_entity_poly.type
_entity_poly.pdbx_seq_one_letter_code
_entity_poly.pdbx_strand_id
1 'polypeptide(L)'
;MDMSKDQLDKIEEYASALLHPCEIAILLGIPPRERKKFSVRCRNHDESPEYEAYHRGRLDTKLKLRKNIVKLAIAGSPAAEPLAEQFLQEQIMEK
;
A
#
# COMPACT_ATOMS: atom_id res chain seq x y z
N MET A 1 -18.88 -7.63 9.90
CA MET A 1 -19.22 -8.20 8.59
C MET A 1 -17.91 -8.60 7.99
N ASP A 2 -17.73 -9.90 7.78
CA ASP A 2 -16.52 -10.40 7.14
C ASP A 2 -16.63 -10.08 5.65
N MET A 3 -15.62 -9.43 5.09
CA MET A 3 -15.56 -9.11 3.66
C MET A 3 -15.39 -10.41 2.87
N SER A 4 -16.02 -10.48 1.69
CA SER A 4 -15.78 -11.62 0.80
C SER A 4 -14.34 -11.58 0.26
N LYS A 5 -13.83 -12.73 -0.18
CA LYS A 5 -12.53 -12.81 -0.84
C LYS A 5 -12.44 -11.83 -2.02
N ASP A 6 -13.47 -11.77 -2.87
CA ASP A 6 -13.52 -10.85 -4.01
C ASP A 6 -13.43 -9.36 -3.59
N GLN A 7 -13.96 -9.01 -2.41
CA GLN A 7 -13.83 -7.66 -1.87
C GLN A 7 -12.41 -7.39 -1.38
N LEU A 8 -11.76 -8.36 -0.72
CA LEU A 8 -10.36 -8.26 -0.31
C LEU A 8 -9.42 -8.13 -1.52
N ASP A 9 -9.64 -8.94 -2.55
CA ASP A 9 -8.86 -8.88 -3.79
C ASP A 9 -8.95 -7.49 -4.45
N LYS A 10 -10.16 -6.88 -4.46
CA LYS A 10 -10.35 -5.49 -4.94
C LYS A 10 -9.69 -4.45 -4.05
N ILE A 11 -9.67 -4.63 -2.73
CA ILE A 11 -8.94 -3.73 -1.82
C ILE A 11 -7.47 -3.74 -2.18
N GLU A 12 -6.88 -4.93 -2.36
CA GLU A 12 -5.48 -5.08 -2.73
C GLU A 12 -5.18 -4.43 -4.09
N GLU A 13 -5.99 -4.72 -5.11
CA GLU A 13 -5.88 -4.12 -6.45
C GLU A 13 -5.88 -2.58 -6.40
N TYR A 14 -6.87 -2.00 -5.73
CA TYR A 14 -7.01 -0.55 -5.65
C TYR A 14 -5.91 0.08 -4.76
N ALA A 15 -5.48 -0.61 -3.72
CA ALA A 15 -4.38 -0.17 -2.88
C ALA A 15 -3.03 -0.22 -3.62
N SER A 16 -2.83 -1.16 -4.54
CA SER A 16 -1.69 -1.16 -5.46
C SER A 16 -1.72 0.03 -6.42
N ALA A 17 -2.90 0.53 -6.78
CA ALA A 17 -3.03 1.81 -7.47
C ALA A 17 -2.82 3.05 -6.56
N LEU A 18 -2.39 2.84 -5.31
CA LEU A 18 -2.10 3.88 -4.31
C LEU A 18 -3.32 4.72 -3.88
N LEU A 19 -4.53 4.17 -4.01
CA LEU A 19 -5.76 4.81 -3.55
C LEU A 19 -5.86 4.81 -2.03
N HIS A 20 -6.42 5.88 -1.46
CA HIS A 20 -6.70 5.98 -0.03
C HIS A 20 -7.90 5.08 0.36
N PRO A 21 -7.96 4.52 1.58
CA PRO A 21 -9.07 3.66 2.00
C PRO A 21 -10.46 4.30 1.86
N CYS A 22 -10.57 5.63 1.97
CA CYS A 22 -11.84 6.32 1.74
C CYS A 22 -12.31 6.22 0.28
N GLU A 23 -11.39 6.28 -0.68
CA GLU A 23 -11.67 6.17 -2.12
C GLU A 23 -12.01 4.73 -2.47
N ILE A 24 -11.23 3.77 -1.94
CA ILE A 24 -11.51 2.33 -2.03
C ILE A 24 -12.92 2.03 -1.51
N ALA A 25 -13.32 2.62 -0.38
CA ALA A 25 -14.67 2.43 0.18
C ALA A 25 -15.77 2.92 -0.77
N ILE A 26 -15.53 4.01 -1.51
CA ILE A 26 -16.47 4.51 -2.52
C ILE A 26 -16.57 3.52 -3.68
N LEU A 27 -15.43 3.05 -4.19
CA LEU A 27 -15.37 2.10 -5.31
C LEU A 27 -15.99 0.73 -4.98
N LEU A 28 -15.89 0.30 -3.72
CA LEU A 28 -16.54 -0.92 -3.23
C LEU A 28 -18.04 -0.74 -2.92
N GLY A 29 -18.59 0.46 -3.09
CA GLY A 29 -20.00 0.73 -2.80
C GLY A 29 -20.34 0.74 -1.31
N ILE A 30 -19.36 0.95 -0.43
CA ILE A 30 -19.60 0.98 1.02
C ILE A 30 -20.46 2.21 1.37
N PRO A 31 -21.56 2.05 2.12
CA PRO A 31 -22.43 3.14 2.50
C PRO A 31 -21.68 4.26 3.25
N PRO A 32 -22.02 5.55 3.05
CA PRO A 32 -21.30 6.68 3.66
C PRO A 32 -21.08 6.56 5.18
N ARG A 33 -22.09 6.05 5.91
CA ARG A 33 -22.05 5.83 7.37
C ARG A 33 -21.01 4.81 7.83
N GLU A 34 -20.56 3.92 6.95
CA GLU A 34 -19.63 2.82 7.23
C GLU A 34 -18.20 3.08 6.73
N ARG A 35 -18.01 4.05 5.82
CA ARG A 35 -16.71 4.36 5.21
C ARG A 35 -15.63 4.72 6.24
N LYS A 36 -16.00 5.49 7.28
CA LYS A 36 -15.05 5.84 8.36
C LYS A 36 -14.55 4.60 9.09
N LYS A 37 -15.45 3.66 9.42
CA LYS A 37 -15.08 2.40 10.08
C LYS A 37 -14.21 1.54 9.18
N PHE A 38 -14.56 1.42 7.90
CA PHE A 38 -13.74 0.72 6.90
C PHE A 38 -12.32 1.29 6.79
N SER A 39 -12.20 2.63 6.69
CA SER A 39 -10.90 3.30 6.58
C SER A 39 -10.04 3.14 7.84
N VAL A 40 -10.65 3.01 9.03
CA VAL A 40 -9.92 2.70 10.26
C VAL A 40 -9.40 1.25 10.23
N ARG A 41 -10.23 0.28 9.82
CA ARG A 41 -9.81 -1.13 9.73
C ARG A 41 -8.62 -1.30 8.78
N CYS A 42 -8.69 -0.69 7.59
CA CYS A 42 -7.60 -0.76 6.62
C CYS A 42 -6.26 -0.20 7.15
N ARG A 43 -6.26 0.77 8.07
CA ARG A 43 -5.03 1.49 8.48
C ARG A 43 -4.44 1.03 9.81
N ASN A 44 -5.30 0.66 10.76
CA ASN A 44 -4.90 0.58 12.17
C ASN A 44 -5.24 -0.76 12.82
N HIS A 45 -5.87 -1.69 12.11
CA HIS A 45 -6.31 -2.95 12.66
C HIS A 45 -5.51 -4.09 12.01
N ASP A 46 -4.26 -4.24 12.45
CA ASP A 46 -3.24 -5.16 11.94
C ASP A 46 -3.71 -6.62 11.82
N GLU A 47 -4.62 -7.05 12.69
CA GLU A 47 -5.21 -8.39 12.65
C GLU A 47 -6.39 -8.54 11.65
N SER A 48 -6.80 -7.48 10.95
CA SER A 48 -7.95 -7.53 10.03
C SER A 48 -7.56 -7.92 8.61
N PRO A 49 -8.39 -8.73 7.91
CA PRO A 49 -8.17 -9.03 6.49
C PRO A 49 -8.13 -7.78 5.60
N GLU A 50 -8.88 -6.71 5.92
CA GLU A 50 -8.84 -5.46 5.17
C GLU A 50 -7.52 -4.70 5.34
N TYR A 51 -6.92 -4.75 6.54
CA TYR A 51 -5.59 -4.20 6.78
C TYR A 51 -4.56 -4.91 5.92
N GLU A 52 -4.52 -6.24 5.98
CA GLU A 52 -3.59 -7.06 5.20
C GLU A 52 -3.72 -6.79 3.71
N ALA A 53 -4.95 -6.83 3.16
CA ALA A 53 -5.18 -6.56 1.74
C ALA A 53 -4.73 -5.14 1.34
N TYR A 54 -5.09 -4.12 2.13
CA TYR A 54 -4.71 -2.73 1.85
C TYR A 54 -3.19 -2.51 1.92
N HIS A 55 -2.54 -3.02 2.96
CA HIS A 55 -1.10 -2.85 3.15
C HIS A 55 -0.31 -3.67 2.12
N ARG A 56 -0.74 -4.89 1.80
CA ARG A 56 -0.13 -5.73 0.77
C ARG A 56 -0.13 -5.05 -0.59
N GLY A 57 -1.27 -4.49 -1.02
CA GLY A 57 -1.37 -3.79 -2.28
C GLY A 57 -0.40 -2.61 -2.37
N ARG A 58 -0.34 -1.78 -1.32
CA ARG A 58 0.61 -0.64 -1.24
C ARG A 58 2.07 -1.08 -1.24
N LEU A 59 2.39 -2.13 -0.49
CA LEU A 59 3.75 -2.66 -0.38
C LEU A 59 4.21 -3.28 -1.69
N ASP A 60 3.33 -3.93 -2.44
CA ASP A 60 3.65 -4.46 -3.77
C ASP A 60 4.07 -3.33 -4.74
N THR A 61 3.32 -2.22 -4.77
CA THR A 61 3.70 -1.05 -5.58
C THR A 61 4.99 -0.41 -5.07
N LYS A 62 5.16 -0.25 -3.76
CA LYS A 62 6.43 0.23 -3.16
C LYS A 62 7.60 -0.66 -3.59
N LEU A 63 7.43 -1.98 -3.58
CA LEU A 63 8.46 -2.94 -3.99
C LEU A 63 8.81 -2.78 -5.47
N LYS A 64 7.82 -2.70 -6.35
CA LYS A 64 8.02 -2.51 -7.80
C LYS A 64 8.79 -1.22 -8.10
N LEU A 65 8.39 -0.10 -7.49
CA LEU A 65 9.08 1.18 -7.64
C LEU A 65 10.53 1.12 -7.13
N ARG A 66 10.75 0.56 -5.94
CA ARG A 66 12.10 0.42 -5.38
C ARG A 66 13.00 -0.46 -6.23
N LYS A 67 12.51 -1.59 -6.74
CA LYS A 67 13.26 -2.46 -7.65
C LYS A 67 13.74 -1.70 -8.89
N ASN A 68 12.86 -0.88 -9.49
CA ASN A 68 13.21 -0.09 -10.65
C ASN A 68 14.26 0.98 -10.33
N ILE A 69 14.10 1.69 -9.22
CA ILE A 69 15.06 2.73 -8.79
C ILE A 69 16.43 2.10 -8.48
N VAL A 70 16.47 1.00 -7.73
CA VAL A 70 17.72 0.29 -7.41
C VAL A 70 18.40 -0.20 -8.69
N LYS A 71 17.64 -0.75 -9.64
CA LYS A 71 18.17 -1.15 -10.95
C LYS A 71 18.82 0.02 -11.70
N LEU A 72 18.20 1.19 -11.69
CA LEU A 72 18.73 2.41 -12.33
C LEU A 72 19.97 2.94 -11.60
N ALA A 73 19.98 2.90 -10.26
CA ALA A 73 21.12 3.31 -9.45
C ALA A 73 22.35 2.41 -9.71
N ILE A 74 22.17 1.08 -9.75
CA ILE A 74 23.26 0.13 -10.08
C ILE A 74 23.80 0.37 -11.49
N ALA A 75 22.97 0.85 -12.42
CA ALA A 75 23.40 1.22 -13.76
C ALA A 75 24.11 2.59 -13.83
N GLY A 76 24.32 3.27 -12.70
CA GLY A 76 25.03 4.55 -12.61
C GLY A 76 24.17 5.78 -12.91
N SER A 77 22.85 5.71 -12.70
CA SER A 77 21.97 6.87 -12.89
C SER A 77 22.14 7.88 -11.74
N PRO A 78 22.63 9.11 -12.00
CA PRO A 78 22.91 10.09 -10.93
C PRO A 78 21.66 10.51 -10.15
N ALA A 79 20.47 10.44 -10.78
CA ALA A 79 19.21 10.76 -10.12
C ALA A 79 18.67 9.61 -9.24
N ALA A 80 19.04 8.37 -9.52
CA ALA A 80 18.54 7.19 -8.79
C ALA A 80 19.42 6.80 -7.60
N GLU A 81 20.73 7.06 -7.68
CA GLU A 81 21.69 6.80 -6.60
C GLU A 81 21.28 7.40 -5.24
N PRO A 82 20.96 8.71 -5.11
CA PRO A 82 20.56 9.28 -3.82
C PRO A 82 19.23 8.70 -3.30
N LEU A 83 18.30 8.32 -4.19
CA LEU A 83 17.05 7.69 -3.79
C LEU A 83 17.30 6.27 -3.23
N ALA A 84 18.19 5.51 -3.86
CA ALA A 84 18.57 4.18 -3.38
C ALA A 84 19.27 4.26 -2.01
N GLU A 85 20.13 5.27 -1.80
CA GLU A 85 20.76 5.52 -0.50
C GLU A 85 19.73 5.88 0.58
N GLN A 86 18.77 6.75 0.27
CA GLN A 86 17.66 7.07 1.18
C GLN A 86 16.88 5.82 1.61
N PHE A 87 16.59 4.89 0.67
CA PHE A 87 15.89 3.65 1.00
C PHE A 87 16.66 2.77 1.99
N LEU A 88 18.00 2.74 1.91
CA LEU A 88 18.84 2.02 2.87
C LEU A 88 18.80 2.68 4.25
N GLN A 89 18.85 4.01 4.32
CA GLN A 89 18.80 4.75 5.58
C GLN A 89 17.47 4.58 6.31
N GLU A 90 16.35 4.61 5.58
CA GLU A 90 15.02 4.33 6.17
C GLU A 90 14.98 3.00 6.91
N GLN A 91 15.58 1.94 6.37
CA GLN A 91 15.60 0.62 7.02
C GLN A 91 16.46 0.57 8.28
N ILE A 92 17.47 1.42 8.39
CA ILE A 92 18.33 1.52 9.56
C ILE A 92 17.62 2.26 10.70
N MET A 93 16.78 3.25 10.36
CA MET A 93 16.03 4.07 11.32
C MET A 93 14.73 3.41 11.82
N GLU A 94 14.19 2.40 11.14
CA GLU A 94 13.00 1.64 11.59
C GLU A 94 13.30 0.64 12.75
N LYS A 95 14.33 0.91 13.58
CA LYS A 95 14.62 0.20 14.83
C LYS A 95 14.09 0.98 16.04
#